data_AF-A0A944AEF1-F1
#
_entry.id   AF-A0A944AEF1-F1
#
_cell.length_a   1.000
_cell.length_b   1.000
_cell.length_c   1.000
_cell.angle_alpha   90.00
_cell.angle_beta   90.00
_cell.angle_gamma   90.00
#
_symmetry.space_group_name_H-M   'P 1'
#
loop_
_entity.id
_entity.type
_entity.pdbx_description
1 polymer ?
#
loop_
_entity_poly.entity_id
_entity_poly.type
_entity_poly.pdbx_seq_one_letter_code
_entity_poly.pdbx_strand_id
1 'polypeptide(L)'
;MKTKPFLRQVAEHYLERGLHTYLFIFPNKRSIAFFKKYVSDVLKEIGGGPVIAPAMMGVSDFFSAMTGRRSADRITLLLKLYESYRRIVPGGESLDDFLYWGDSLLSDFDDVDKYRIEAKALFANILDLKKMDSSLSELELSDEQRAAMLRLSNCFLPENWNKGGEGKLDVKERFIKVWECMYDLYLDFRTSLTKEGLAYEGMVYRELADYLEQGSAKDALHRMEPSIEKCVFIGLNTLNQCETVVLKALQNEGLAEFCWDFSGEMLTDSLNHASHFMKGNIALFPNAFSLDPEGLPTPTVHIVAVPSATAQAKVLHDIILRTDVK
;
A
#
# COMPACT_ATOMS: atom_id res chain seq x y z
N MET A 1 -27.25 -5.72 -23.22
CA MET A 1 -27.04 -7.05 -22.58
C MET A 1 -27.08 -6.81 -21.06
N LYS A 2 -27.32 -7.77 -20.16
CA LYS A 2 -27.15 -7.48 -18.72
C LYS A 2 -25.65 -7.38 -18.45
N THR A 3 -25.17 -6.19 -18.10
CA THR A 3 -23.78 -5.92 -17.71
C THR A 3 -23.37 -6.83 -16.56
N LYS A 4 -22.28 -7.58 -16.74
CA LYS A 4 -21.83 -8.56 -15.73
C LYS A 4 -20.81 -7.93 -14.78
N PRO A 5 -20.90 -8.16 -13.45
CA PRO A 5 -19.87 -7.71 -12.52
C PRO A 5 -18.49 -8.26 -12.88
N PHE A 6 -17.44 -7.45 -12.71
CA PHE A 6 -16.06 -7.80 -13.07
C PHE A 6 -15.60 -9.17 -12.54
N LEU A 7 -15.74 -9.41 -11.23
CA LEU A 7 -15.32 -10.69 -10.62
C LEU A 7 -16.11 -11.89 -11.14
N ARG A 8 -17.35 -11.69 -11.62
CA ARG A 8 -18.13 -12.74 -12.27
C ARG A 8 -17.55 -13.07 -13.64
N GLN A 9 -17.16 -12.06 -14.42
CA GLN A 9 -16.52 -12.27 -15.73
C GLN A 9 -15.20 -13.04 -15.57
N VAL A 10 -14.39 -12.71 -14.55
CA VAL A 10 -13.17 -13.46 -14.22
C VAL A 10 -13.49 -14.92 -13.86
N ALA A 11 -14.52 -15.15 -13.03
CA ALA A 11 -14.92 -16.50 -12.64
C ALA A 11 -15.35 -17.34 -13.85
N GLU A 12 -16.18 -16.79 -14.73
CA GLU A 12 -16.61 -17.44 -15.99
C GLU A 12 -15.40 -17.79 -16.87
N HIS A 13 -14.43 -16.87 -17.02
CA HIS A 13 -13.25 -17.08 -17.86
C HIS A 13 -12.36 -18.25 -17.40
N TYR A 14 -12.13 -18.39 -16.09
CA TYR A 14 -11.21 -19.40 -15.55
C TYR A 14 -11.87 -20.73 -15.20
N LEU A 15 -13.19 -20.75 -14.96
CA LEU A 15 -13.90 -22.00 -14.63
C LEU A 15 -13.79 -23.06 -15.74
N GLU A 16 -13.71 -22.63 -17.00
CA GLU A 16 -13.54 -23.53 -18.15
C GLU A 16 -12.12 -24.11 -18.28
N ARG A 17 -11.13 -23.54 -17.57
CA ARG A 17 -9.69 -23.84 -17.75
C ARG A 17 -9.05 -24.74 -16.70
N GLY A 18 -9.81 -25.19 -15.70
CA GLY A 18 -9.30 -26.00 -14.60
C GLY A 18 -8.56 -25.17 -13.55
N LEU A 19 -9.17 -24.98 -12.38
CA LEU A 19 -8.76 -23.96 -11.40
C LEU A 19 -7.62 -24.39 -10.45
N HIS A 20 -7.32 -25.69 -10.35
CA HIS A 20 -6.52 -26.24 -9.26
C HIS A 20 -5.01 -25.93 -9.35
N THR A 21 -4.48 -25.61 -10.52
CA THR A 21 -3.07 -25.22 -10.73
C THR A 21 -2.85 -23.70 -10.70
N TYR A 22 -3.93 -22.93 -10.48
CA TYR A 22 -3.89 -21.47 -10.46
C TYR A 22 -3.95 -20.93 -9.04
N LEU A 23 -3.13 -19.91 -8.77
CA LEU A 23 -3.21 -19.11 -7.55
C LEU A 23 -3.83 -17.75 -7.89
N PHE A 24 -4.96 -17.42 -7.28
CA PHE A 24 -5.67 -16.17 -7.50
C PHE A 24 -5.29 -15.14 -6.42
N ILE A 25 -4.68 -14.03 -6.83
CA ILE A 25 -4.21 -12.96 -5.95
C ILE A 25 -5.12 -11.75 -6.05
N PHE A 26 -5.59 -11.26 -4.90
CA PHE A 26 -6.54 -10.16 -4.79
C PHE A 26 -5.98 -8.99 -3.95
N PRO A 27 -6.50 -7.76 -4.12
CA PRO A 27 -6.06 -6.62 -3.31
C PRO A 27 -6.41 -6.78 -1.82
N ASN A 28 -7.48 -7.52 -1.49
CA ASN A 28 -7.93 -7.68 -0.12
C ASN A 28 -8.83 -8.92 0.07
N LYS A 29 -9.06 -9.29 1.33
CA LYS A 29 -9.88 -10.44 1.73
C LYS A 29 -11.36 -10.32 1.34
N ARG A 30 -11.90 -9.11 1.18
CA ARG A 30 -13.31 -8.92 0.77
C ARG A 30 -13.51 -9.36 -0.68
N SER A 31 -12.59 -9.00 -1.58
CA SER A 31 -12.64 -9.42 -2.98
C SER A 31 -12.62 -10.95 -3.12
N ILE A 32 -11.84 -11.65 -2.28
CA ILE A 32 -11.81 -13.12 -2.22
C ILE A 32 -13.20 -13.68 -1.88
N ALA A 33 -13.88 -13.12 -0.87
CA ALA A 33 -15.21 -13.58 -0.47
C ALA A 33 -16.25 -13.39 -1.59
N PHE A 34 -16.23 -12.26 -2.28
CA PHE A 34 -17.10 -12.02 -3.45
C PHE A 34 -16.77 -12.97 -4.61
N PHE A 35 -15.49 -13.18 -4.91
CA PHE A 35 -15.08 -14.10 -5.97
C PHE A 35 -15.55 -15.53 -5.69
N LYS A 36 -15.40 -16.03 -4.46
CA LYS A 36 -15.95 -17.34 -4.04
C LYS A 36 -17.45 -17.46 -4.29
N LYS A 37 -18.22 -16.41 -3.97
CA LYS A 37 -19.65 -16.36 -4.24
C LYS A 37 -19.93 -16.47 -5.76
N TYR A 38 -19.26 -15.66 -6.58
CA TYR A 38 -19.46 -15.70 -8.04
C TYR A 38 -19.07 -17.03 -8.66
N VAL A 39 -17.97 -17.65 -8.21
CA VAL A 39 -17.60 -19.01 -8.64
C VAL A 39 -18.72 -20.01 -8.32
N SER A 40 -19.28 -19.95 -7.10
CA SER A 40 -20.41 -20.83 -6.72
C SER A 40 -21.66 -20.59 -7.55
N ASP A 41 -21.99 -19.33 -7.84
CA ASP A 41 -23.16 -18.97 -8.64
C ASP A 41 -23.02 -19.45 -10.09
N VAL A 42 -21.86 -19.22 -10.72
CA VAL A 42 -21.57 -19.67 -12.09
C VAL A 42 -21.62 -21.20 -12.18
N LEU A 43 -21.05 -21.91 -11.19
CA LEU A 43 -21.11 -23.38 -11.14
C LEU A 43 -22.54 -23.93 -11.11
N LYS A 44 -23.42 -23.31 -10.32
CA LYS A 44 -24.84 -23.70 -10.25
C LYS A 44 -25.55 -23.47 -11.57
N GLU A 45 -25.26 -22.36 -12.26
CA GLU A 45 -25.87 -22.02 -13.54
C GLU A 45 -25.50 -23.00 -14.65
N ILE A 46 -24.23 -23.44 -14.70
CA ILE A 46 -23.76 -24.41 -15.71
C ILE A 46 -24.09 -25.87 -15.37
N GLY A 47 -24.79 -26.13 -14.26
CA GLY A 47 -25.10 -27.48 -13.78
C GLY A 47 -23.84 -28.27 -13.36
N GLY A 48 -22.77 -27.57 -13.00
CA GLY A 48 -21.51 -28.17 -12.59
C GLY A 48 -21.61 -28.88 -11.24
N GLY A 49 -20.87 -29.97 -11.10
CA GLY A 49 -20.69 -30.66 -9.81
C GLY A 49 -19.78 -29.86 -8.85
N PRO A 50 -19.59 -30.36 -7.62
CA PRO A 50 -18.60 -29.79 -6.70
C PRO A 50 -17.22 -29.73 -7.35
N VAL A 51 -16.56 -28.57 -7.26
CA VAL A 51 -15.17 -28.39 -7.72
C VAL A 51 -14.24 -28.14 -6.53
N ILE A 52 -12.97 -28.49 -6.70
CA ILE A 52 -11.93 -28.09 -5.75
C ILE A 52 -11.78 -26.57 -5.85
N ALA A 53 -11.85 -25.89 -4.71
CA ALA A 53 -11.66 -24.46 -4.65
C ALA A 53 -10.21 -24.11 -5.00
N PRO A 54 -9.96 -23.13 -5.89
CA PRO A 54 -8.59 -22.72 -6.18
C PRO A 54 -7.94 -22.06 -4.97
N ALA A 55 -6.62 -22.04 -4.98
CA ALA A 55 -5.85 -21.27 -4.02
C ALA A 55 -6.13 -19.77 -4.26
N MET A 56 -6.41 -19.04 -3.16
CA MET A 56 -6.69 -17.61 -3.21
C MET A 56 -6.01 -16.92 -2.03
N MET A 57 -5.37 -15.79 -2.26
CA MET A 57 -4.76 -14.99 -1.19
C MET A 57 -4.74 -13.49 -1.51
N GLY A 58 -4.48 -12.68 -0.48
CA GLY A 58 -4.24 -11.25 -0.68
C GLY A 58 -2.85 -11.00 -1.27
N VAL A 59 -2.65 -9.84 -1.88
CA VAL A 59 -1.33 -9.44 -2.41
C VAL A 59 -0.27 -9.42 -1.30
N SER A 60 -0.54 -8.84 -0.12
CA SER A 60 0.42 -8.84 0.99
C SER A 60 0.76 -10.27 1.49
N ASP A 61 -0.24 -11.17 1.48
CA ASP A 61 -0.04 -12.58 1.85
C ASP A 61 0.82 -13.30 0.81
N PHE A 62 0.66 -12.99 -0.48
CA PHE A 62 1.47 -13.53 -1.56
C PHE A 62 2.95 -13.13 -1.43
N PHE A 63 3.22 -11.85 -1.19
CA PHE A 63 4.60 -11.38 -0.96
C PHE A 63 5.24 -12.04 0.26
N SER A 64 4.47 -12.18 1.35
CA SER A 64 4.91 -12.88 2.56
C SER A 64 5.20 -14.36 2.29
N ALA A 65 4.34 -15.03 1.52
CA ALA A 65 4.50 -16.45 1.20
C ALA A 65 5.72 -16.70 0.30
N MET A 66 5.93 -15.86 -0.72
CA MET A 66 7.06 -15.96 -1.65
C MET A 66 8.42 -15.71 -0.98
N THR A 67 8.45 -14.85 0.05
CA THR A 67 9.68 -14.56 0.82
C THR A 67 9.89 -15.51 1.99
N GLY A 68 8.84 -16.21 2.44
CA GLY A 68 8.85 -16.95 3.71
C GLY A 68 8.92 -16.04 4.94
N ARG A 69 8.71 -14.74 4.79
CA ARG A 69 8.73 -13.74 5.86
C ARG A 69 7.34 -13.21 6.14
N ARG A 70 7.08 -12.81 7.38
CA ARG A 70 5.83 -12.17 7.77
C ARG A 70 6.10 -10.82 8.38
N SER A 71 5.27 -9.85 8.02
CA SER A 71 5.29 -8.53 8.66
C SER A 71 4.86 -8.64 10.12
N ALA A 72 5.57 -7.97 11.01
CA ALA A 72 5.16 -7.80 12.39
C ALA A 72 3.89 -6.93 12.46
N ASP A 73 3.13 -7.08 13.55
CA ASP A 73 1.95 -6.24 13.76
C ASP A 73 2.35 -4.77 14.01
N ARG A 74 1.40 -3.86 13.76
CA ARG A 74 1.64 -2.42 13.82
C ARG A 74 2.14 -1.94 15.19
N ILE A 75 1.66 -2.53 16.28
CA ILE A 75 2.06 -2.14 17.64
C ILE A 75 3.50 -2.55 17.88
N THR A 76 3.86 -3.79 17.55
CA THR A 76 5.24 -4.27 17.62
C THR A 76 6.19 -3.38 16.82
N LEU A 77 5.80 -3.03 15.58
CA LEU A 77 6.62 -2.15 14.72
C LEU A 77 6.81 -0.75 15.33
N LEU A 78 5.76 -0.14 15.89
CA LEU A 78 5.82 1.18 16.53
C LEU A 78 6.72 1.17 17.77
N LEU A 79 6.61 0.13 18.61
CA LEU A 79 7.46 -0.02 19.79
C LEU A 79 8.94 -0.20 19.38
N LYS A 80 9.21 -1.02 18.36
CA LYS A 80 10.56 -1.23 17.82
C LYS A 80 11.14 0.03 17.17
N LEU A 81 10.30 0.80 16.50
CA LEU A 81 10.69 2.09 15.94
C LEU A 81 11.02 3.08 17.05
N TYR A 82 10.22 3.13 18.13
CA TYR A 82 10.50 3.96 19.29
C TYR A 82 11.81 3.56 20.00
N GLU A 83 12.07 2.26 20.16
CA GLU A 83 13.36 1.78 20.70
C GLU A 83 14.55 2.28 19.85
N SER A 84 14.40 2.24 18.52
CA SER A 84 15.42 2.73 17.58
C SER A 84 15.56 4.25 17.69
N TYR A 85 14.45 4.98 17.77
CA TYR A 85 14.41 6.43 17.98
C TYR A 85 15.14 6.83 19.27
N ARG A 86 14.90 6.12 20.38
CA ARG A 86 15.57 6.38 21.67
C ARG A 86 17.08 6.16 21.64
N ARG A 87 17.58 5.27 20.76
CA ARG A 87 19.02 5.05 20.55
C ARG A 87 19.66 6.17 19.75
N ILE A 88 18.99 6.64 18.70
CA ILE A 88 19.47 7.71 17.82
C ILE A 88 19.33 9.09 18.46
N VAL A 89 18.25 9.32 19.21
CA VAL A 89 17.95 10.56 19.93
C VAL A 89 17.90 10.32 21.45
N PRO A 90 19.08 10.21 22.12
CA PRO A 90 19.15 10.13 23.56
C PRO A 90 18.41 11.27 24.25
N GLY A 91 17.51 10.90 25.17
CA GLY A 91 16.70 11.86 25.92
C GLY A 91 15.45 12.35 25.20
N GLY A 92 15.11 11.76 24.04
CA GLY A 92 13.90 12.07 23.25
C GLY A 92 12.59 12.02 24.04
N GLU A 93 11.48 12.29 23.36
CA GLU A 93 10.16 12.34 23.99
C GLU A 93 9.68 10.99 24.55
N SER A 94 8.51 11.01 25.21
CA SER A 94 7.88 9.81 25.74
C SER A 94 7.29 8.94 24.62
N LEU A 95 6.96 7.68 24.93
CA LEU A 95 6.29 6.82 23.95
C LEU A 95 4.95 7.39 23.50
N ASP A 96 4.17 7.96 24.42
CA ASP A 96 2.84 8.50 24.11
C ASP A 96 2.91 9.68 23.14
N ASP A 97 3.91 10.56 23.31
CA ASP A 97 4.15 11.69 22.41
C ASP A 97 4.66 11.21 21.04
N PHE A 98 5.58 10.24 21.05
CA PHE A 98 6.10 9.62 19.83
C PHE A 98 5.01 8.98 18.98
N LEU A 99 4.05 8.27 19.60
CA LEU A 99 2.98 7.57 18.88
C LEU A 99 2.09 8.51 18.05
N TYR A 100 2.02 9.80 18.38
CA TYR A 100 1.25 10.79 17.62
C TYR A 100 1.72 10.92 16.15
N TRP A 101 3.03 10.78 15.90
CA TRP A 101 3.62 10.93 14.57
C TRP A 101 4.43 9.71 14.11
N GLY A 102 4.81 8.82 15.01
CA GLY A 102 5.54 7.59 14.71
C GLY A 102 4.81 6.67 13.73
N ASP A 103 3.48 6.74 13.72
CA ASP A 103 2.64 6.04 12.74
C ASP A 103 2.82 6.59 11.31
N SER A 104 2.92 7.91 11.18
CA SER A 104 3.24 8.54 9.89
C SER A 104 4.67 8.17 9.45
N LEU A 105 5.65 8.26 10.35
CA LEU A 105 7.03 7.89 10.04
C LEU A 105 7.16 6.42 9.61
N LEU A 106 6.48 5.51 10.30
CA LEU A 106 6.49 4.09 9.94
C LEU A 106 5.90 3.87 8.54
N SER A 107 4.87 4.63 8.18
CA SER A 107 4.27 4.58 6.84
C SER A 107 5.22 5.15 5.78
N ASP A 108 5.92 6.25 6.09
CA ASP A 108 6.93 6.83 5.20
C ASP A 108 8.06 5.82 4.92
N PHE A 109 8.53 5.10 5.95
CA PHE A 109 9.53 4.04 5.81
C PHE A 109 9.01 2.85 4.98
N ASP A 110 7.73 2.48 5.17
CA ASP A 110 7.06 1.46 4.36
C ASP A 110 7.05 1.85 2.88
N ASP A 111 6.70 3.10 2.58
CA ASP A 111 6.68 3.66 1.23
C ASP A 111 8.09 3.76 0.62
N VAL A 112 9.09 4.22 1.38
CA VAL A 112 10.49 4.21 0.92
C VAL A 112 10.85 2.83 0.38
N ASP A 113 10.51 1.77 1.12
CA ASP A 113 10.81 0.41 0.69
C ASP A 113 9.94 -0.08 -0.49
N LYS A 114 8.61 0.10 -0.44
CA LYS A 114 7.68 -0.29 -1.51
C LYS A 114 7.96 0.38 -2.86
N TYR A 115 8.45 1.61 -2.83
CA TYR A 115 8.84 2.35 -4.03
C TYR A 115 10.32 2.22 -4.36
N ARG A 116 11.07 1.31 -3.70
CA ARG A 116 12.49 1.05 -4.00
C ARG A 116 13.36 2.32 -4.04
N ILE A 117 13.00 3.32 -3.24
CA ILE A 117 13.74 4.58 -3.14
C ILE A 117 15.07 4.36 -2.41
N GLU A 118 16.16 4.90 -2.96
CA GLU A 118 17.47 4.93 -2.30
C GLU A 118 17.39 5.88 -1.09
N ALA A 119 17.20 5.30 0.10
CA ALA A 119 16.86 6.05 1.31
C ALA A 119 17.92 7.10 1.66
N LYS A 120 19.21 6.80 1.41
CA LYS A 120 20.28 7.74 1.71
C LYS A 120 20.17 8.98 0.83
N ALA A 121 20.04 8.82 -0.48
CA ALA A 121 19.81 9.91 -1.41
C ALA A 121 18.51 10.66 -1.11
N LEU A 122 17.42 9.95 -0.75
CA LEU A 122 16.15 10.60 -0.40
C LEU A 122 16.32 11.54 0.80
N PHE A 123 16.83 11.04 1.92
CA PHE A 123 16.97 11.85 3.13
C PHE A 123 18.05 12.93 2.97
N ALA A 124 19.12 12.68 2.21
CA ALA A 124 20.11 13.70 1.86
C ALA A 124 19.48 14.81 1.00
N ASN A 125 18.69 14.46 -0.02
CA ASN A 125 18.00 15.43 -0.86
C ASN A 125 16.96 16.23 -0.08
N ILE A 126 16.19 15.59 0.81
CA ILE A 126 15.24 16.30 1.66
C ILE A 126 15.99 17.25 2.61
N LEU A 127 17.09 16.79 3.21
CA LEU A 127 17.95 17.63 4.05
C LEU A 127 18.49 18.83 3.28
N ASP A 128 19.01 18.63 2.08
CA ASP A 128 19.51 19.70 1.21
C ASP A 128 18.40 20.66 0.79
N LEU A 129 17.23 20.15 0.40
CA LEU A 129 16.05 20.97 0.11
C LEU A 129 15.67 21.81 1.33
N LYS A 130 15.67 21.25 2.55
CA LYS A 130 15.36 22.00 3.77
C LYS A 130 16.44 23.01 4.13
N LYS A 131 17.71 22.73 3.84
CA LYS A 131 18.81 23.70 3.93
C LYS A 131 18.67 24.80 2.88
N MET A 132 18.22 24.51 1.67
CA MET A 132 17.99 25.51 0.62
C MET A 132 16.73 26.34 0.91
N ASP A 133 15.65 25.73 1.38
CA ASP A 133 14.42 26.41 1.84
C ASP A 133 14.73 27.36 3.01
N SER A 134 15.78 27.07 3.80
CA SER A 134 16.30 27.97 4.83
C SER A 134 16.94 29.27 4.30
N SER A 135 17.14 29.38 2.97
CA SER A 135 17.50 30.64 2.29
C SER A 135 16.34 31.62 2.12
N LEU A 136 15.12 31.27 2.56
CA LEU A 136 14.03 32.21 2.91
C LEU A 136 14.41 33.05 4.15
N SER A 137 15.55 33.72 4.08
CA SER A 137 15.95 34.79 4.97
C SER A 137 15.17 36.09 4.70
N GLU A 138 14.36 36.13 3.63
CA GLU A 138 13.60 37.31 3.20
C GLU A 138 12.07 37.20 3.35
N LEU A 139 11.51 36.02 3.69
CA LEU A 139 10.08 35.85 3.96
C LEU A 139 9.90 35.47 5.43
N GLU A 140 9.28 36.36 6.20
CA GLU A 140 8.86 36.07 7.58
C GLU A 140 7.94 34.84 7.57
N LEU A 141 8.35 33.78 8.27
CA LEU A 141 7.48 32.63 8.53
C LEU A 141 6.23 33.15 9.25
N SER A 142 5.05 32.77 8.80
CA SER A 142 3.83 33.01 9.57
C SER A 142 3.92 32.35 10.94
N ASP A 143 3.23 32.90 11.94
CA ASP A 143 3.19 32.33 13.30
C ASP A 143 2.72 30.87 13.29
N GLU A 144 1.83 30.51 12.37
CA GLU A 144 1.32 29.15 12.17
C GLU A 144 2.39 28.19 11.64
N GLN A 145 3.16 28.62 10.63
CA GLN A 145 4.28 27.84 10.09
C GLN A 145 5.38 27.67 11.14
N ARG A 146 5.71 28.73 11.87
CA ARG A 146 6.68 28.68 12.97
C ARG A 146 6.21 27.73 14.06
N ALA A 147 4.94 27.78 14.44
CA ALA A 147 4.37 26.87 15.43
C ALA A 147 4.37 25.41 14.94
N ALA A 148 4.09 25.15 13.66
CA ALA A 148 4.15 23.82 13.08
C ALA A 148 5.58 23.26 13.05
N MET A 149 6.55 24.08 12.63
CA MET A 149 7.97 23.71 12.64
C MET A 149 8.49 23.47 14.07
N LEU A 150 8.10 24.31 15.02
CA LEU A 150 8.42 24.12 16.44
C LEU A 150 7.81 22.83 17.00
N ARG A 151 6.53 22.56 16.71
CA ARG A 151 5.88 21.32 17.11
C ARG A 151 6.64 20.12 16.57
N LEU A 152 6.90 20.07 15.27
CA LEU A 152 7.68 18.98 14.67
C LEU A 152 9.06 18.88 15.31
N SER A 153 9.82 19.96 15.35
CA SER A 153 11.19 19.93 15.87
C SER A 153 11.26 19.52 17.33
N ASN A 154 10.28 19.92 18.15
CA ASN A 154 10.21 19.54 19.56
C ASN A 154 9.74 18.10 19.77
N CYS A 155 8.97 17.53 18.84
CA CYS A 155 8.67 16.08 18.85
C CYS A 155 9.95 15.27 18.60
N PHE A 156 10.74 15.66 17.61
CA PHE A 156 11.93 14.87 17.23
C PHE A 156 13.17 15.14 18.08
N LEU A 157 13.31 16.33 18.69
CA LEU A 157 14.50 16.71 19.47
C LEU A 157 14.11 17.12 20.90
N PRO A 158 14.67 16.48 21.93
CA PRO A 158 14.37 16.82 23.31
C PRO A 158 14.99 18.16 23.72
N GLU A 159 14.39 18.83 24.70
CA GLU A 159 14.85 20.15 25.18
C GLU A 159 16.31 20.14 25.64
N ASN A 160 16.80 19.01 26.15
CA ASN A 160 18.17 18.82 26.63
C ASN A 160 19.20 18.58 25.52
N TRP A 161 18.79 18.31 24.27
CA TRP A 161 19.68 18.28 23.09
C TRP A 161 20.38 19.62 22.86
N ASN A 162 19.81 20.70 23.40
CA ASN A 162 20.37 22.05 23.38
C ASN A 162 21.52 22.29 24.36
N LYS A 163 21.93 21.32 25.18
CA LYS A 163 23.00 21.51 26.19
C LYS A 163 24.41 21.23 25.67
N GLY A 164 24.56 20.79 24.42
CA GLY A 164 25.85 20.54 23.77
C GLY A 164 26.28 21.69 22.85
N GLY A 165 26.46 22.89 23.39
CA GLY A 165 26.96 24.07 22.65
C GLY A 165 26.41 25.38 23.19
N GLU A 166 27.24 26.41 23.29
CA GLU A 166 26.85 27.74 23.74
C GLU A 166 25.83 28.38 22.77
N GLY A 167 24.53 28.33 23.13
CA GLY A 167 23.45 29.00 22.41
C GLY A 167 22.17 28.16 22.32
N LYS A 168 21.00 28.74 22.60
CA LYS A 168 19.71 28.09 22.27
C LYS A 168 19.64 27.94 20.75
N LEU A 169 19.59 26.71 20.24
CA LEU A 169 19.38 26.44 18.81
C LEU A 169 18.13 27.18 18.31
N ASP A 170 18.25 27.86 17.18
CA ASP A 170 17.10 28.46 16.49
C ASP A 170 16.11 27.37 16.05
N VAL A 171 14.84 27.71 15.91
CA VAL A 171 13.78 26.81 15.44
C VAL A 171 14.18 26.11 14.15
N LYS A 172 14.86 26.84 13.26
CA LYS A 172 15.36 26.34 11.97
C LYS A 172 16.45 25.27 12.15
N GLU A 173 17.40 25.48 13.05
CA GLU A 173 18.48 24.52 13.31
C GLU A 173 17.94 23.24 13.94
N ARG A 174 16.93 23.34 14.81
CA ARG A 174 16.24 22.17 15.35
C ARG A 174 15.51 21.40 14.25
N PHE A 175 14.81 22.09 13.36
CA PHE A 175 14.11 21.46 12.26
C PHE A 175 15.06 20.72 11.30
N ILE A 176 16.21 21.31 10.96
CA ILE A 176 17.21 20.66 10.10
C ILE A 176 17.78 19.40 10.76
N LYS A 177 18.07 19.46 12.07
CA LYS A 177 18.59 18.31 12.84
C LYS A 177 17.65 17.11 12.87
N VAL A 178 16.33 17.32 12.74
CA VAL A 178 15.38 16.20 12.57
C VAL A 178 15.71 15.40 11.31
N TRP A 179 15.93 16.08 10.19
CA TRP A 179 16.21 15.44 8.91
C TRP A 179 17.60 14.81 8.87
N GLU A 180 18.56 15.33 9.64
CA GLU A 180 19.90 14.75 9.77
C GLU A 180 19.88 13.34 10.37
N CYS A 181 18.95 13.03 11.28
CA CYS A 181 18.88 11.72 11.93
C CYS A 181 17.92 10.72 11.28
N MET A 182 17.15 11.13 10.26
CA MET A 182 16.14 10.25 9.62
C MET A 182 16.73 9.03 8.93
N TYR A 183 17.85 9.19 8.22
CA TYR A 183 18.50 8.06 7.57
C TYR A 183 19.06 7.06 8.58
N ASP A 184 19.69 7.55 9.65
CA ASP A 184 20.25 6.69 10.69
C ASP A 184 19.14 5.96 11.46
N LEU A 185 18.01 6.61 11.72
CA LEU A 185 16.84 5.99 12.31
C LEU A 185 16.25 4.90 11.42
N TYR A 186 16.07 5.18 10.13
CA TYR A 186 15.63 4.20 9.14
C TYR A 186 16.55 2.97 9.12
N LEU A 187 17.87 3.19 9.10
CA LEU A 187 18.86 2.13 9.05
C LEU A 187 18.89 1.30 10.34
N ASP A 188 18.88 1.93 11.51
CA ASP A 188 18.85 1.24 12.81
C ASP A 188 17.57 0.42 12.96
N PHE A 189 16.42 1.00 12.59
CA PHE A 189 15.14 0.31 12.64
C PHE A 189 15.11 -0.94 11.77
N ARG A 190 15.48 -0.85 10.49
CA ARG A 190 15.56 -2.01 9.59
C ARG A 190 16.55 -3.06 10.09
N THR A 191 17.70 -2.63 10.60
CA THR A 191 18.72 -3.53 11.14
C THR A 191 18.21 -4.25 12.40
N SER A 192 17.52 -3.54 13.30
CA SER A 192 16.92 -4.10 14.51
C SER A 192 15.87 -5.15 14.17
N LEU A 193 14.95 -4.83 13.25
CA LEU A 193 13.93 -5.78 12.80
C LEU A 193 14.56 -7.02 12.18
N THR A 194 15.53 -6.86 11.29
CA THR A 194 16.20 -7.98 10.61
C THR A 194 16.89 -8.92 11.61
N LYS A 195 17.55 -8.37 12.64
CA LYS A 195 18.19 -9.16 13.71
C LYS A 195 17.20 -10.01 14.51
N GLU A 196 15.98 -9.50 14.69
CA GLU A 196 14.91 -10.20 15.41
C GLU A 196 14.06 -11.11 14.50
N GLY A 197 14.39 -11.20 13.21
CA GLY A 197 13.61 -11.95 12.24
C GLY A 197 12.24 -11.30 11.93
N LEU A 198 12.10 -10.02 12.21
CA LEU A 198 10.91 -9.21 11.95
C LEU A 198 11.10 -8.36 10.68
N ALA A 199 9.98 -7.90 10.13
CA ALA A 199 9.94 -6.97 9.00
C ALA A 199 8.64 -6.15 9.05
N TYR A 200 8.63 -4.97 8.46
CA TYR A 200 7.37 -4.34 8.00
C TYR A 200 7.11 -4.71 6.54
N GLU A 201 5.91 -4.42 6.05
CA GLU A 201 5.45 -4.87 4.73
C GLU A 201 6.37 -4.41 3.60
N GLY A 202 6.80 -3.16 3.60
CA GLY A 202 7.72 -2.60 2.63
C GLY A 202 9.05 -3.34 2.56
N MET A 203 9.62 -3.77 3.70
CA MET A 203 10.84 -4.60 3.70
C MET A 203 10.60 -5.93 2.99
N VAL A 204 9.49 -6.60 3.28
CA VAL A 204 9.12 -7.87 2.64
C VAL A 204 8.98 -7.68 1.12
N TYR A 205 8.33 -6.59 0.71
CA TYR A 205 8.11 -6.25 -0.69
C TYR A 205 9.42 -5.98 -1.42
N ARG A 206 10.29 -5.16 -0.82
CA ARG A 206 11.61 -4.84 -1.39
C ARG A 206 12.50 -6.06 -1.47
N GLU A 207 12.54 -6.89 -0.43
CA GLU A 207 13.34 -8.13 -0.41
C GLU A 207 12.93 -9.08 -1.54
N LEU A 208 11.62 -9.26 -1.79
CA LEU A 208 11.16 -10.09 -2.90
C LEU A 208 11.53 -9.49 -4.26
N ALA A 209 11.31 -8.18 -4.42
CA ALA A 209 11.62 -7.49 -5.66
C ALA A 209 13.12 -7.59 -5.99
N ASP A 210 13.99 -7.29 -5.02
CA ASP A 210 15.45 -7.35 -5.19
C ASP A 210 15.92 -8.80 -5.43
N TYR A 211 15.29 -9.80 -4.81
CA TYR A 211 15.56 -11.22 -5.10
C TYR A 211 15.18 -11.59 -6.54
N LEU A 212 14.01 -11.17 -7.03
CA LEU A 212 13.52 -11.52 -8.37
C LEU A 212 14.17 -10.72 -9.50
N GLU A 213 14.84 -9.61 -9.23
CA GLU A 213 15.67 -8.94 -10.24
C GLU A 213 16.89 -9.78 -10.66
N GLN A 214 17.37 -10.66 -9.79
CA GLN A 214 18.57 -11.47 -10.01
C GLN A 214 18.29 -12.98 -10.03
N GLY A 215 17.14 -13.39 -9.52
CA GLY A 215 16.73 -14.77 -9.34
C GLY A 215 15.68 -15.26 -10.34
N SER A 216 15.19 -16.47 -10.09
CA SER A 216 14.15 -17.15 -10.87
C SER A 216 12.81 -17.03 -10.16
N ALA A 217 11.82 -16.42 -10.82
CA ALA A 217 10.46 -16.32 -10.29
C ALA A 217 9.81 -17.71 -10.19
N LYS A 218 10.12 -18.61 -11.13
CA LYS A 218 9.70 -20.00 -11.12
C LYS A 218 10.20 -20.76 -9.90
N ASP A 219 11.47 -20.59 -9.54
CA ASP A 219 12.04 -21.28 -8.38
C ASP A 219 11.43 -20.75 -7.08
N ALA A 220 11.20 -19.44 -6.98
CA ALA A 220 10.50 -18.87 -5.83
C ALA A 220 9.07 -19.40 -5.71
N LEU A 221 8.32 -19.40 -6.81
CA LEU A 221 6.93 -19.88 -6.83
C LEU A 221 6.86 -21.38 -6.51
N HIS A 222 7.72 -22.19 -7.11
CA HIS A 222 7.77 -23.64 -6.86
C HIS A 222 8.20 -23.96 -5.42
N ARG A 223 9.09 -23.17 -4.81
CA ARG A 223 9.42 -23.32 -3.37
C ARG A 223 8.24 -22.98 -2.47
N MET A 224 7.45 -21.97 -2.85
CA MET A 224 6.27 -21.56 -2.09
C MET A 224 5.16 -22.61 -2.20
N GLU A 225 4.79 -23.02 -3.41
CA GLU A 225 3.75 -24.02 -3.67
C GLU A 225 4.02 -24.76 -5.00
N PRO A 226 4.56 -26.00 -4.96
CA PRO A 226 4.91 -26.76 -6.16
C PRO A 226 3.74 -27.09 -7.08
N SER A 227 2.51 -27.11 -6.55
CA SER A 227 1.31 -27.44 -7.33
C SER A 227 0.80 -26.27 -8.19
N ILE A 228 1.30 -25.05 -7.95
CA ILE A 228 0.87 -23.85 -8.67
C ILE A 228 1.77 -23.63 -9.89
N GLU A 229 1.12 -23.60 -11.06
CA GLU A 229 1.78 -23.34 -12.34
C GLU A 229 1.67 -21.87 -12.74
N LYS A 230 0.61 -21.17 -12.29
CA LYS A 230 0.35 -19.79 -12.70
C LYS A 230 -0.36 -18.98 -11.63
N CYS A 231 0.01 -17.71 -11.52
CA CYS A 231 -0.59 -16.70 -10.68
C CYS A 231 -1.54 -15.81 -11.49
N VAL A 232 -2.73 -15.52 -10.97
CA VAL A 232 -3.70 -14.60 -11.58
C VAL A 232 -3.92 -13.41 -10.65
N PHE A 233 -3.48 -12.23 -11.08
CA PHE A 233 -3.63 -11.00 -10.30
C PHE A 233 -4.91 -10.28 -10.71
N ILE A 234 -5.82 -10.04 -9.75
CA ILE A 234 -7.19 -9.62 -10.03
C ILE A 234 -7.54 -8.33 -9.27
N GLY A 235 -7.93 -7.30 -10.02
CA GLY A 235 -8.52 -6.08 -9.45
C GLY A 235 -7.53 -5.25 -8.65
N LEU A 236 -6.24 -5.36 -8.94
CA LEU A 236 -5.24 -4.40 -8.45
C LEU A 236 -5.49 -3.03 -9.13
N ASN A 237 -5.06 -1.95 -8.48
CA ASN A 237 -5.19 -0.59 -9.01
C ASN A 237 -3.85 0.15 -8.98
N THR A 238 -3.52 0.83 -7.90
CA THR A 238 -2.23 1.54 -7.81
C THR A 238 -1.13 0.57 -7.44
N LEU A 239 -0.32 0.15 -8.42
CA LEU A 239 0.86 -0.68 -8.18
C LEU A 239 2.01 0.17 -7.63
N ASN A 240 2.69 -0.34 -6.60
CA ASN A 240 3.99 0.19 -6.18
C ASN A 240 5.13 -0.37 -7.05
N GLN A 241 6.36 0.14 -6.84
CA GLN A 241 7.51 -0.25 -7.67
C GLN A 241 7.95 -1.69 -7.40
N CYS A 242 7.90 -2.17 -6.16
CA CYS A 242 8.17 -3.57 -5.83
C CYS A 242 7.16 -4.51 -6.51
N GLU A 243 5.87 -4.19 -6.45
CA GLU A 243 4.82 -4.93 -7.16
C GLU A 243 5.11 -4.99 -8.65
N THR A 244 5.39 -3.85 -9.27
CA THR A 244 5.71 -3.80 -10.70
C THR A 244 6.87 -4.70 -11.08
N VAL A 245 7.95 -4.73 -10.28
CA VAL A 245 9.12 -5.60 -10.50
C VAL A 245 8.73 -7.08 -10.39
N VAL A 246 8.04 -7.47 -9.32
CA VAL A 246 7.63 -8.86 -9.08
C VAL A 246 6.66 -9.36 -10.14
N LEU A 247 5.64 -8.56 -10.49
CA LEU A 247 4.68 -8.90 -11.52
C LEU A 247 5.36 -9.07 -12.89
N LYS A 248 6.32 -8.21 -13.22
CA LYS A 248 7.08 -8.30 -14.46
C LYS A 248 7.99 -9.53 -14.51
N ALA A 249 8.65 -9.88 -13.40
CA ALA A 249 9.44 -11.09 -13.30
C ALA A 249 8.59 -12.36 -13.55
N LEU A 250 7.43 -12.45 -12.90
CA LEU A 250 6.49 -13.56 -13.11
C LEU A 250 5.94 -13.61 -14.54
N GLN A 251 5.60 -12.44 -15.12
CA GLN A 251 5.11 -12.35 -16.50
C GLN A 251 6.16 -12.82 -17.51
N ASN A 252 7.43 -12.39 -17.36
CA ASN A 252 8.52 -12.75 -18.27
C ASN A 252 8.79 -14.25 -18.31
N GLU A 253 8.53 -14.96 -17.21
CA GLU A 253 8.65 -16.42 -17.12
C GLU A 253 7.34 -17.15 -17.47
N GLY A 254 6.29 -16.44 -17.89
CA GLY A 254 5.00 -17.02 -18.27
C GLY A 254 4.15 -17.50 -17.08
N LEU A 255 4.49 -17.08 -15.86
CA LEU A 255 3.87 -17.50 -14.60
C LEU A 255 2.75 -16.58 -14.12
N ALA A 256 2.45 -15.48 -14.81
CA ALA A 256 1.43 -14.52 -14.40
C ALA A 256 0.42 -14.19 -15.50
N GLU A 257 -0.84 -14.06 -15.09
CA GLU A 257 -1.95 -13.48 -15.84
C GLU A 257 -2.58 -12.35 -15.03
N PHE A 258 -3.16 -11.37 -15.73
CA PHE A 258 -3.66 -10.15 -15.11
C PHE A 258 -5.11 -9.88 -15.51
N CYS A 259 -5.92 -9.47 -14.54
CA CYS A 259 -7.31 -9.09 -14.73
C CYS A 259 -7.53 -7.73 -14.06
N TRP A 260 -7.72 -6.70 -14.87
CA TRP A 260 -7.90 -5.32 -14.45
C TRP A 260 -9.37 -4.92 -14.54
N ASP A 261 -9.95 -4.37 -13.48
CA ASP A 261 -11.31 -3.83 -13.53
C ASP A 261 -11.31 -2.46 -14.22
N PHE A 262 -11.25 -2.48 -15.55
CA PHE A 262 -11.10 -1.30 -16.38
C PHE A 262 -12.01 -1.36 -17.60
N SER A 263 -13.30 -1.12 -17.36
CA SER A 263 -14.36 -1.13 -18.37
C SER A 263 -15.39 -0.02 -18.12
N GLY A 264 -16.16 0.34 -19.15
CA GLY A 264 -17.15 1.41 -19.08
C GLY A 264 -16.58 2.82 -19.26
N GLU A 265 -17.45 3.75 -19.64
CA GLU A 265 -17.07 5.13 -20.00
C GLU A 265 -16.45 5.89 -18.81
N MET A 266 -17.01 5.75 -17.60
CA MET A 266 -16.53 6.46 -16.42
C MET A 266 -15.09 6.09 -16.03
N LEU A 267 -14.71 4.81 -16.16
CA LEU A 267 -13.35 4.36 -15.84
C LEU A 267 -12.37 4.59 -16.99
N THR A 268 -12.83 4.74 -18.23
CA THR A 268 -11.95 4.96 -19.38
C THR A 268 -11.72 6.44 -19.70
N ASP A 269 -12.51 7.33 -19.09
CA ASP A 269 -12.37 8.78 -19.17
C ASP A 269 -10.94 9.25 -18.84
N SER A 270 -10.36 10.04 -19.74
CA SER A 270 -9.04 10.67 -19.55
C SER A 270 -8.99 11.69 -18.41
N LEU A 271 -10.12 12.30 -18.06
CA LEU A 271 -10.21 13.27 -16.96
C LEU A 271 -10.40 12.61 -15.60
N ASN A 272 -10.68 11.30 -15.57
CA ASN A 272 -10.79 10.57 -14.32
C ASN A 272 -9.39 10.24 -13.78
N HIS A 273 -9.01 10.91 -12.68
CA HIS A 273 -7.73 10.67 -12.01
C HIS A 273 -7.57 9.22 -11.52
N ALA A 274 -8.66 8.53 -11.18
CA ALA A 274 -8.62 7.12 -10.77
C ALA A 274 -8.20 6.19 -11.93
N SER A 275 -8.33 6.65 -13.17
CA SER A 275 -7.98 5.91 -14.38
C SER A 275 -6.52 6.07 -14.80
N HIS A 276 -5.80 7.02 -14.18
CA HIS A 276 -4.44 7.39 -14.59
C HIS A 276 -3.46 6.22 -14.47
N PHE A 277 -3.46 5.53 -13.31
CA PHE A 277 -2.57 4.39 -13.08
C PHE A 277 -2.96 3.17 -13.92
N MET A 278 -4.26 2.95 -14.11
CA MET A 278 -4.79 1.78 -14.81
C MET A 278 -4.34 1.69 -16.27
N LYS A 279 -4.29 2.83 -16.99
CA LYS A 279 -3.78 2.85 -18.38
C LYS A 279 -2.33 2.37 -18.45
N GLY A 280 -1.49 2.81 -17.51
CA GLY A 280 -0.09 2.36 -17.41
C GLY A 280 0.00 0.86 -17.07
N ASN A 281 -0.78 0.39 -16.12
CA ASN A 281 -0.81 -1.01 -15.74
C ASN A 281 -1.22 -1.93 -16.88
N ILE A 282 -2.27 -1.59 -17.63
CA ILE A 282 -2.76 -2.42 -18.75
C ILE A 282 -1.74 -2.46 -19.89
N ALA A 283 -1.02 -1.35 -20.12
CA ALA A 283 0.05 -1.32 -21.11
C ALA A 283 1.23 -2.23 -20.73
N LEU A 284 1.59 -2.30 -19.45
CA LEU A 284 2.65 -3.19 -18.94
C LEU A 284 2.18 -4.65 -18.79
N PHE A 285 0.93 -4.83 -18.37
CA PHE A 285 0.34 -6.09 -17.96
C PHE A 285 -1.02 -6.27 -18.67
N PRO A 286 -1.04 -6.72 -19.94
CA PRO A 286 -2.27 -6.86 -20.70
C PRO A 286 -3.28 -7.79 -20.01
N ASN A 287 -4.57 -7.48 -20.17
CA ASN A 287 -5.65 -8.30 -19.65
C ASN A 287 -5.63 -9.72 -20.25
N ALA A 288 -5.82 -10.73 -19.40
CA ALA A 288 -5.87 -12.14 -19.81
C ALA A 288 -7.09 -12.48 -20.69
N PHE A 289 -8.14 -11.66 -20.64
CA PHE A 289 -9.35 -11.81 -21.44
C PHE A 289 -9.99 -10.47 -21.78
N SER A 290 -10.90 -10.48 -22.77
CA SER A 290 -11.67 -9.28 -23.14
C SER A 290 -12.83 -9.08 -22.18
N LEU A 291 -12.85 -7.94 -21.49
CA LEU A 291 -13.95 -7.54 -20.62
C LEU A 291 -15.17 -7.11 -21.42
N ASP A 292 -16.33 -7.14 -20.78
CA ASP A 292 -17.53 -6.45 -21.23
C ASP A 292 -17.23 -4.95 -21.39
N PRO A 293 -17.29 -4.39 -22.61
CA PRO A 293 -16.91 -2.99 -22.84
C PRO A 293 -17.88 -1.99 -22.22
N GLU A 294 -19.16 -2.36 -22.04
CA GLU A 294 -20.19 -1.49 -21.48
C GLU A 294 -19.91 -1.17 -19.99
N GLY A 295 -19.25 -2.09 -19.28
CA GLY A 295 -18.96 -1.93 -17.84
C GLY A 295 -20.22 -1.85 -16.99
N LEU A 296 -20.09 -1.36 -15.76
CA LEU A 296 -21.26 -1.06 -14.92
C LEU A 296 -21.89 0.27 -15.34
N PRO A 297 -23.23 0.40 -15.27
CA PRO A 297 -23.90 1.66 -15.61
C PRO A 297 -23.47 2.78 -14.65
N THR A 298 -23.46 4.01 -15.14
CA THR A 298 -23.20 5.20 -14.32
C THR A 298 -24.22 5.27 -13.19
N PRO A 299 -23.79 5.28 -11.91
CA PRO A 299 -24.72 5.29 -10.80
C PRO A 299 -25.39 6.67 -10.67
N THR A 300 -26.66 6.68 -10.26
CA THR A 300 -27.33 7.92 -9.84
C THR A 300 -26.79 8.34 -8.48
N VAL A 301 -26.04 9.45 -8.44
CA VAL A 301 -25.48 9.99 -7.19
C VAL A 301 -26.41 11.07 -6.64
N HIS A 302 -26.92 10.86 -5.42
CA HIS A 302 -27.71 11.85 -4.70
C HIS A 302 -26.86 12.51 -3.61
N ILE A 303 -26.60 13.81 -3.76
CA ILE A 303 -25.86 14.60 -2.76
C ILE A 303 -26.85 15.35 -1.89
N VAL A 304 -26.81 15.11 -0.58
CA VAL A 304 -27.66 15.81 0.41
C VAL A 304 -26.76 16.70 1.26
N ALA A 305 -26.93 18.01 1.17
CA ALA A 305 -26.22 18.97 2.01
C ALA A 305 -26.84 19.00 3.41
N VAL A 306 -26.03 18.78 4.44
CA VAL A 306 -26.50 18.72 5.83
C VAL A 306 -25.56 19.52 6.74
N PRO A 307 -26.07 20.53 7.49
CA PRO A 307 -25.22 21.54 8.12
C PRO A 307 -24.55 21.10 9.43
N SER A 308 -24.84 19.91 9.95
CA SER A 308 -24.24 19.40 11.19
C SER A 308 -24.22 17.86 11.26
N ALA A 309 -23.31 17.29 12.06
CA ALA A 309 -23.24 15.85 12.30
C ALA A 309 -24.55 15.29 12.91
N THR A 310 -25.20 16.04 13.81
CA THR A 310 -26.50 15.65 14.37
C THR A 310 -27.59 15.61 13.32
N ALA A 311 -27.60 16.55 12.37
CA ALA A 311 -28.53 16.54 11.26
C ALA A 311 -28.21 15.41 10.27
N GLN A 312 -26.93 15.08 10.04
CA GLN A 312 -26.52 13.94 9.20
C GLN A 312 -27.08 12.63 9.76
N ALA A 313 -26.99 12.43 11.08
CA ALA A 313 -27.57 11.26 11.75
C ALA A 313 -29.11 11.17 11.57
N LYS A 314 -29.82 12.30 11.59
CA LYS A 314 -31.27 12.33 11.35
C LYS A 314 -31.63 11.98 9.91
N VAL A 315 -30.92 12.56 8.94
CA VAL A 315 -31.14 12.31 7.51
C VAL A 315 -30.82 10.86 7.13
N LEU A 316 -29.82 10.25 7.79
CA LEU A 316 -29.44 8.87 7.55
C LEU A 316 -30.61 7.88 7.75
N HIS A 317 -31.48 8.13 8.73
CA HIS A 317 -32.68 7.31 8.96
C HIS A 317 -33.58 7.25 7.72
N ASP A 318 -33.88 8.41 7.13
CA ASP A 318 -34.73 8.50 5.95
C ASP A 318 -34.08 7.87 4.72
N ILE A 319 -32.75 7.95 4.59
CA ILE A 319 -32.02 7.30 3.50
C ILE A 319 -32.12 5.79 3.63
N ILE A 320 -31.84 5.24 4.82
CA ILE A 320 -31.88 3.79 5.07
C ILE A 320 -33.28 3.23 4.79
N LEU A 321 -34.34 3.93 5.19
CA LEU A 321 -35.72 3.51 4.92
C LEU A 321 -36.08 3.47 3.43
N ARG A 322 -35.42 4.29 2.59
CA ARG A 322 -35.68 4.38 1.14
C ARG A 322 -34.92 3.34 0.33
N THR A 323 -33.76 2.90 0.81
CA THR A 323 -33.04 1.79 0.22
C THR A 323 -33.60 0.50 0.79
N ASP A 324 -34.21 -0.34 -0.06
CA ASP A 324 -34.54 -1.75 0.22
C ASP A 324 -33.25 -2.58 0.43
N VAL A 325 -32.43 -2.23 1.42
CA VAL A 325 -31.34 -3.09 1.89
C VAL A 325 -31.99 -4.15 2.77
N LYS A 326 -32.50 -5.21 2.13
CA LYS A 326 -32.80 -6.48 2.81
C LYS A 326 -31.54 -7.27 3.07
#